data_AF-A0A426CKT3-F1
#
_entry.id   AF-A0A426CKT3-F1
#
_cell.length_a   1.000
_cell.length_b   1.000
_cell.length_c   1.000
_cell.angle_alpha   90.00
_cell.angle_beta   90.00
_cell.angle_gamma   90.00
#
_symmetry.space_group_name_H-M   'P 1'
#
loop_
_entity.id
_entity.type
_entity.pdbx_description
1 polymer ?
#
loop_
_entity_poly.entity_id
_entity_poly.type
_entity_poly.pdbx_seq_one_letter_code
_entity_poly.pdbx_strand_id
1 'polypeptide(L)'
;MKTIETKLGASIRYRIEVINPDGMLADSRPWKKNLILDWGLNAIANYRWNEVTRYAVAGTGAKPTRRDSAAVTFTQTAKTVTASAGFFEAEDAGRLLKLNTGEELRIEAVPDAVTATVKTSRESAEPTPGTIWYVNQTGHETEVMRTDTYGNAADDNTVVLINGSVVMKRTYIFAPVTQQRTIREIGWALYSDSALFGRDVLAGAGVTLVTGQQLKVMLELDIAVSPLAPEPAGPFWQAGISGQAQFENLNWGHRFHPSGTYNYYIPVFLSDSQDAFKQPGLEAQAGALTGTTKTVEPVRAAYVSGSFQYTYRASFQLNDGNLPAVRCFGFGWWDYQTFYPILRIIPDAPLEKDSDHSLTLDFMISWGRVLIN
;
A
#
# COMPACT_ATOMS: atom_id res chain seq x y z
N MET A 1 -12.51 18.84 16.75
CA MET A 1 -13.04 17.74 15.92
C MET A 1 -11.91 17.34 14.98
N LYS A 2 -11.23 16.21 15.26
CA LYS A 2 -10.07 15.78 14.48
C LYS A 2 -10.63 15.06 13.25
N THR A 3 -10.44 15.63 12.07
CA THR A 3 -10.84 14.99 10.81
C THR A 3 -10.21 13.60 10.79
N ILE A 4 -11.05 12.57 10.77
CA ILE A 4 -10.62 11.22 10.47
C ILE A 4 -10.22 11.27 9.00
N GLU A 5 -8.94 11.50 8.72
CA GLU A 5 -8.39 11.19 7.42
C GLU A 5 -8.74 9.73 7.15
N THR A 6 -9.62 9.51 6.18
CA THR A 6 -9.84 8.18 5.62
C THR A 6 -8.45 7.69 5.24
N LYS A 7 -7.91 6.73 6.00
CA LYS A 7 -6.53 6.27 5.81
C LYS A 7 -6.36 5.88 4.34
N LEU A 8 -5.66 6.73 3.60
CA LEU A 8 -5.11 6.41 2.29
C LEU A 8 -4.17 5.22 2.50
N GLY A 9 -4.41 4.13 1.78
CA GLY A 9 -3.69 2.89 1.97
C GLY A 9 -3.90 1.97 0.80
N ALA A 10 -3.11 0.90 0.75
CA ALA A 10 -3.29 -0.13 -0.26
C ALA A 10 -4.54 -0.97 0.06
N SER A 11 -5.31 -1.30 -0.97
CA SER A 11 -6.31 -2.35 -0.89
C SER A 11 -6.13 -3.32 -2.03
N ILE A 12 -6.52 -4.57 -1.77
CA ILE A 12 -6.60 -5.59 -2.79
C ILE A 12 -8.06 -6.00 -2.95
N ARG A 13 -8.49 -6.10 -4.20
CA ARG A 13 -9.64 -6.91 -4.58
C ARG A 13 -9.26 -7.91 -5.66
N TYR A 14 -10.00 -9.01 -5.70
CA TYR A 14 -9.78 -10.06 -6.68
C TYR A 14 -11.10 -10.67 -7.15
N ARG A 15 -11.06 -11.32 -8.30
CA ARG A 15 -12.15 -12.10 -8.89
C ARG A 15 -11.59 -13.44 -9.34
N ILE A 16 -12.39 -14.48 -9.18
CA ILE A 16 -12.06 -15.84 -9.63
C ILE A 16 -12.99 -16.23 -10.78
N GLU A 17 -12.41 -16.88 -11.76
CA GLU A 17 -13.10 -17.54 -12.87
C GLU A 17 -12.61 -18.99 -12.99
N VAL A 18 -13.50 -19.89 -13.41
CA VAL A 18 -13.15 -21.26 -13.77
C VAL A 18 -13.31 -21.39 -15.28
N ILE A 19 -12.27 -21.91 -15.93
CA ILE A 19 -12.22 -22.09 -17.39
C ILE A 19 -12.30 -23.59 -17.70
N ASN A 20 -13.20 -23.98 -18.59
CA ASN A 20 -13.31 -25.34 -19.11
C ASN A 20 -12.19 -25.65 -20.12
N PRO A 21 -11.93 -26.94 -20.43
CA PRO A 21 -10.95 -27.33 -21.45
C PRO A 21 -11.20 -26.73 -22.84
N ASP A 22 -12.44 -26.39 -23.16
CA ASP A 22 -12.85 -25.74 -24.42
C ASP A 22 -12.64 -24.22 -24.42
N GLY A 23 -12.13 -23.65 -23.32
CA GLY A 23 -11.90 -22.22 -23.15
C GLY A 23 -13.12 -21.42 -22.67
N MET A 24 -14.29 -22.05 -22.51
CA MET A 24 -15.49 -21.37 -22.00
C MET A 24 -15.44 -21.18 -20.48
N LEU A 25 -16.11 -20.14 -19.98
CA LEU A 25 -16.26 -19.92 -18.54
C LEU A 25 -17.28 -20.90 -17.94
N ALA A 26 -16.85 -21.68 -16.96
CA ALA A 26 -17.70 -22.59 -16.19
C ALA A 26 -18.31 -21.90 -14.97
N ASP A 27 -17.56 -21.00 -14.34
CA ASP A 27 -17.97 -20.27 -13.14
C ASP A 27 -17.26 -18.90 -13.12
N SER A 28 -17.93 -17.92 -12.52
CA SER A 28 -17.35 -16.61 -12.27
C SER A 28 -17.90 -16.02 -10.97
N ARG A 29 -16.98 -15.64 -10.08
CA ARG A 29 -17.31 -15.05 -8.79
C ARG A 29 -17.29 -13.52 -8.87
N PRO A 30 -18.04 -12.82 -8.00
CA PRO A 30 -17.93 -11.37 -7.91
C PRO A 30 -16.56 -10.95 -7.36
N TRP A 31 -16.22 -9.68 -7.53
CA TRP A 31 -15.04 -9.09 -6.89
C TRP A 31 -15.15 -9.16 -5.37
N LYS A 32 -14.06 -9.57 -4.71
CA LYS A 32 -13.97 -9.67 -3.25
C LYS A 32 -12.68 -9.03 -2.77
N LYS A 33 -12.69 -8.46 -1.56
CA LYS A 33 -11.50 -7.89 -0.91
C LYS A 33 -10.60 -8.98 -0.35
N ASN A 34 -9.31 -8.70 -0.31
CA ASN A 34 -8.27 -9.57 0.23
C ASN A 34 -7.49 -8.84 1.33
N LEU A 35 -7.10 -9.57 2.38
CA LEU A 35 -6.33 -9.01 3.48
C LEU A 35 -4.85 -8.91 3.08
N ILE A 36 -4.30 -7.69 3.10
CA ILE A 36 -2.85 -7.49 3.02
C ILE A 36 -2.21 -7.84 4.37
N LEU A 37 -1.16 -8.66 4.34
CA LEU A 37 -0.47 -9.18 5.53
C LEU A 37 0.69 -8.27 5.93
N ASP A 38 1.15 -8.37 7.19
CA ASP A 38 2.30 -7.61 7.69
C ASP A 38 3.56 -7.87 6.89
N TRP A 39 3.79 -9.13 6.53
CA TRP A 39 4.91 -9.50 5.67
C TRP A 39 4.81 -8.76 4.34
N GLY A 40 3.61 -8.70 3.75
CA GLY A 40 3.38 -7.99 2.51
C GLY A 40 3.66 -6.49 2.60
N LEU A 41 3.18 -5.83 3.65
CA LEU A 41 3.51 -4.42 3.90
C LEU A 41 5.01 -4.21 4.14
N ASN A 42 5.69 -5.13 4.82
CA ASN A 42 7.15 -5.05 4.96
C ASN A 42 7.89 -5.27 3.64
N ALA A 43 7.38 -6.15 2.77
CA ALA A 43 7.97 -6.42 1.47
C ALA A 43 7.94 -5.19 0.55
N ILE A 44 6.88 -4.37 0.61
CA ILE A 44 6.79 -3.11 -0.14
C ILE A 44 7.99 -2.19 0.10
N ALA A 45 8.60 -2.24 1.28
CA ALA A 45 9.78 -1.44 1.60
C ALA A 45 10.97 -1.74 0.66
N ASN A 46 11.03 -2.96 0.12
CA ASN A 46 12.15 -3.46 -0.67
C ASN A 46 11.76 -4.00 -2.05
N TYR A 47 10.48 -3.96 -2.43
CA TYR A 47 10.02 -4.49 -3.71
C TYR A 47 8.96 -3.60 -4.33
N ARG A 48 8.88 -3.64 -5.65
CA ARG A 48 7.85 -2.88 -6.38
C ARG A 48 6.46 -3.44 -6.09
N TRP A 49 5.42 -2.63 -6.24
CA TRP A 49 4.04 -3.05 -6.02
C TRP A 49 3.60 -4.22 -6.91
N ASN A 50 4.07 -4.22 -8.16
CA ASN A 50 3.87 -5.34 -9.06
C ASN A 50 4.73 -6.55 -8.65
N GLU A 51 5.92 -6.38 -8.09
CA GLU A 51 6.73 -7.52 -7.67
C GLU A 51 6.11 -8.27 -6.48
N VAL A 52 5.60 -7.58 -5.46
CA VAL A 52 5.00 -8.22 -4.28
C VAL A 52 3.75 -9.05 -4.59
N THR A 53 3.19 -8.91 -5.78
CA THR A 53 2.07 -9.71 -6.29
C THR A 53 2.47 -10.61 -7.45
N ARG A 54 3.75 -10.91 -7.68
CA ARG A 54 4.22 -11.67 -8.86
C ARG A 54 3.56 -13.04 -9.05
N TYR A 55 3.30 -13.76 -7.96
CA TYR A 55 2.68 -15.07 -7.99
C TYR A 55 1.26 -15.01 -7.44
N ALA A 56 0.34 -15.72 -8.08
CA ALA A 56 -0.93 -16.09 -7.46
C ALA A 56 -0.81 -17.51 -6.89
N VAL A 57 -1.39 -17.69 -5.71
CA VAL A 57 -1.32 -18.91 -4.91
C VAL A 57 -2.73 -19.34 -4.56
N ALA A 58 -3.02 -20.62 -4.64
CA ALA A 58 -4.31 -21.20 -4.28
C ALA A 58 -4.11 -22.38 -3.31
N GLY A 59 -4.98 -22.43 -2.30
CA GLY A 59 -4.88 -23.38 -1.19
C GLY A 59 -6.23 -24.02 -0.84
N THR A 60 -6.19 -25.03 0.01
CA THR A 60 -7.38 -25.80 0.46
C THR A 60 -7.72 -25.59 1.93
N GLY A 61 -6.93 -24.78 2.64
CA GLY A 61 -7.16 -24.49 4.06
C GLY A 61 -8.44 -23.70 4.32
N ALA A 62 -8.77 -23.54 5.61
CA ALA A 62 -9.94 -22.78 6.03
C ALA A 62 -9.64 -21.77 7.15
N LYS A 63 -8.36 -21.59 7.51
CA LYS A 63 -7.99 -20.71 8.62
C LYS A 63 -8.46 -19.28 8.35
N PRO A 64 -9.32 -18.67 9.19
CA PRO A 64 -9.89 -17.37 8.88
C PRO A 64 -8.83 -16.26 8.74
N THR A 65 -9.20 -15.18 8.05
CA THR A 65 -8.42 -13.93 7.96
C THR A 65 -8.88 -12.87 8.95
N ARG A 66 -10.05 -13.06 9.57
CA ARG A 66 -10.62 -12.16 10.58
C ARG A 66 -11.60 -12.88 11.50
N ARG A 67 -11.85 -12.28 12.67
CA ARG A 67 -12.86 -12.72 13.65
C ARG A 67 -13.59 -11.50 14.22
N ASP A 68 -14.89 -11.45 13.96
CA ASP A 68 -15.77 -10.36 14.42
C ASP A 68 -16.16 -10.57 15.88
N SER A 69 -16.25 -9.47 16.65
CA SER A 69 -16.59 -9.54 18.07
C SER A 69 -18.09 -9.69 18.33
N ALA A 70 -18.93 -9.54 17.31
CA ALA A 70 -20.38 -9.51 17.42
C ALA A 70 -20.85 -8.53 18.51
N ALA A 71 -21.42 -9.04 19.60
CA ALA A 71 -21.89 -8.23 20.73
C ALA A 71 -20.79 -7.87 21.75
N VAL A 72 -19.60 -8.47 21.66
CA VAL A 72 -18.48 -8.15 22.56
C VAL A 72 -17.93 -6.77 22.21
N THR A 73 -17.80 -5.92 23.23
CA THR A 73 -17.30 -4.55 23.13
C THR A 73 -15.96 -4.42 23.83
N PHE A 74 -15.16 -3.45 23.41
CA PHE A 74 -13.84 -3.18 23.95
C PHE A 74 -13.74 -1.79 24.55
N THR A 75 -13.07 -1.69 25.70
CA THR A 75 -12.57 -0.44 26.28
C THR A 75 -11.05 -0.51 26.38
N GLN A 76 -10.38 0.62 26.59
CA GLN A 76 -8.93 0.66 26.74
C GLN A 76 -8.50 1.66 27.81
N THR A 77 -7.56 1.24 28.67
CA THR A 77 -6.84 2.10 29.61
C THR A 77 -5.35 1.85 29.47
N ALA A 78 -4.58 2.92 29.25
CA ALA A 78 -3.20 2.84 28.82
C ALA A 78 -3.00 1.82 27.67
N LYS A 79 -2.22 0.76 27.88
CA LYS A 79 -1.98 -0.31 26.89
C LYS A 79 -2.91 -1.52 27.04
N THR A 80 -3.79 -1.54 28.02
CA THR A 80 -4.65 -2.69 28.29
C THR A 80 -6.00 -2.48 27.64
N VAL A 81 -6.38 -3.38 26.73
CA VAL A 81 -7.72 -3.49 26.16
C VAL A 81 -8.50 -4.51 26.97
N THR A 82 -9.73 -4.17 27.36
CA THR A 82 -10.64 -5.05 28.10
C THR A 82 -11.88 -5.32 27.24
N ALA A 83 -12.19 -6.61 27.05
CA ALA A 83 -13.40 -7.08 26.39
C ALA A 83 -14.53 -7.27 27.42
N SER A 84 -15.78 -7.00 27.03
CA SER A 84 -16.95 -7.17 27.91
C SER A 84 -17.30 -8.63 28.23
N ALA A 85 -16.75 -9.58 27.49
CA ALA A 85 -16.85 -11.02 27.70
C ALA A 85 -15.62 -11.73 27.12
N GLY A 86 -15.48 -13.03 27.38
CA GLY A 86 -14.39 -13.84 26.83
C GLY A 86 -14.38 -13.79 25.30
N PHE A 87 -13.26 -13.34 24.73
CA PHE A 87 -13.09 -13.16 23.29
C PHE A 87 -11.65 -13.39 22.84
N PHE A 88 -10.66 -12.88 23.58
CA PHE A 88 -9.27 -12.99 23.19
C PHE A 88 -8.76 -14.43 23.30
N GLU A 89 -7.89 -14.81 22.38
CA GLU A 89 -7.16 -16.08 22.36
C GLU A 89 -5.65 -15.80 22.38
N ALA A 90 -4.85 -16.71 22.95
CA ALA A 90 -3.39 -16.54 22.99
C ALA A 90 -2.77 -16.30 21.59
N GLU A 91 -3.37 -16.90 20.55
CA GLU A 91 -2.95 -16.71 19.16
C GLU A 91 -3.24 -15.31 18.59
N ASP A 92 -4.00 -14.46 19.29
CA ASP A 92 -4.23 -13.08 18.87
C ASP A 92 -3.01 -12.19 19.08
N ALA A 93 -2.00 -12.64 19.83
CA ALA A 93 -0.71 -11.96 19.89
C ALA A 93 -0.11 -11.78 18.47
N GLY A 94 0.20 -10.54 18.11
CA GLY A 94 0.65 -10.17 16.77
C GLY A 94 -0.47 -9.88 15.77
N ARG A 95 -1.74 -10.14 16.09
CA ARG A 95 -2.89 -9.74 15.26
C ARG A 95 -3.24 -8.26 15.49
N LEU A 96 -4.15 -7.74 14.68
CA LEU A 96 -4.60 -6.35 14.76
C LEU A 96 -6.08 -6.31 15.14
N LEU A 97 -6.41 -5.67 16.26
CA LEU A 97 -7.79 -5.33 16.61
C LEU A 97 -8.16 -4.02 15.92
N LYS A 98 -9.20 -4.01 15.09
CA LYS A 98 -9.80 -2.80 14.54
C LYS A 98 -11.16 -2.54 15.18
N LEU A 99 -11.30 -1.42 15.86
CA LEU A 99 -12.58 -1.02 16.44
C LEU A 99 -13.50 -0.44 15.38
N ASN A 100 -14.82 -0.50 15.59
CA ASN A 100 -15.80 0.08 14.67
C ASN A 100 -15.69 1.60 14.54
N THR A 101 -15.06 2.25 15.52
CA THR A 101 -14.66 3.67 15.48
C THR A 101 -13.46 3.94 14.57
N GLY A 102 -12.80 2.90 14.06
CA GLY A 102 -11.76 2.96 13.02
C GLY A 102 -10.33 2.75 13.51
N GLU A 103 -10.08 2.87 14.82
CA GLU A 103 -8.77 2.69 15.43
C GLU A 103 -8.25 1.27 15.25
N GLU A 104 -6.93 1.18 15.10
CA GLU A 104 -6.20 -0.07 14.85
C GLU A 104 -5.18 -0.26 15.96
N LEU A 105 -5.30 -1.37 16.68
CA LEU A 105 -4.53 -1.70 17.87
C LEU A 105 -3.78 -3.01 17.63
N ARG A 106 -2.45 -2.93 17.58
CA ARG A 106 -1.58 -4.11 17.47
C ARG A 106 -1.53 -4.82 18.82
N ILE A 107 -2.00 -6.06 18.87
CA ILE A 107 -1.97 -6.89 20.08
C ILE A 107 -0.54 -7.40 20.27
N GLU A 108 0.05 -7.14 21.43
CA GLU A 108 1.38 -7.58 21.83
C GLU A 108 1.32 -8.86 22.66
N ALA A 109 0.34 -8.96 23.56
CA ALA A 109 0.14 -10.12 24.43
C ALA A 109 -1.34 -10.29 24.80
N VAL A 110 -1.73 -11.53 25.11
CA VAL A 110 -3.08 -11.88 25.59
C VAL A 110 -2.91 -12.69 26.88
N PRO A 111 -2.97 -12.05 28.06
CA PRO A 111 -2.84 -12.75 29.34
C PRO A 111 -4.03 -13.63 29.67
N ASP A 112 -5.25 -13.27 29.22
CA ASP A 112 -6.47 -14.05 29.44
C ASP A 112 -7.54 -13.76 28.36
N ALA A 113 -8.71 -14.40 28.48
CA ALA A 113 -9.77 -14.29 27.48
C ALA A 113 -10.46 -12.92 27.43
N VAL A 114 -10.30 -12.07 28.44
CA VAL A 114 -11.00 -10.77 28.56
C VAL A 114 -10.07 -9.57 28.49
N THR A 115 -8.75 -9.77 28.54
CA THR A 115 -7.77 -8.70 28.45
C THR A 115 -6.68 -8.97 27.43
N ALA A 116 -6.20 -7.91 26.78
CA ALA A 116 -5.07 -7.93 25.87
C ALA A 116 -4.20 -6.68 26.06
N THR A 117 -2.88 -6.83 25.91
CA THR A 117 -1.95 -5.71 25.88
C THR A 117 -1.71 -5.30 24.43
N VAL A 118 -1.81 -4.01 24.12
CA VAL A 118 -1.59 -3.45 22.78
C VAL A 118 -0.43 -2.46 22.75
N LYS A 119 0.16 -2.28 21.56
CA LYS A 119 1.35 -1.44 21.35
C LYS A 119 1.12 0.03 21.69
N THR A 120 -0.02 0.57 21.27
CA THR A 120 -0.36 2.00 21.40
C THR A 120 -1.17 2.25 22.67
N SER A 121 -0.69 3.16 23.52
CA SER A 121 -1.41 3.58 24.72
C SER A 121 -2.49 4.60 24.40
N ARG A 122 -3.70 4.45 24.96
CA ARG A 122 -4.78 5.45 24.92
C ARG A 122 -5.80 5.22 26.04
N GLU A 123 -6.67 6.19 26.22
CA GLU A 123 -7.87 6.07 27.05
C GLU A 123 -9.11 6.01 26.14
N SER A 124 -9.95 4.99 26.34
CA SER A 124 -11.20 4.78 25.60
C SER A 124 -12.20 4.11 26.54
N ALA A 125 -12.96 4.92 27.27
CA ALA A 125 -13.97 4.43 28.21
C ALA A 125 -15.26 3.96 27.51
N GLU A 126 -15.56 4.48 26.32
CA GLU A 126 -16.76 4.12 25.55
C GLU A 126 -16.64 2.70 24.95
N PRO A 127 -17.51 1.75 25.36
CA PRO A 127 -17.45 0.38 24.86
C PRO A 127 -17.78 0.32 23.37
N THR A 128 -16.85 -0.22 22.56
CA THR A 128 -16.99 -0.27 21.10
C THR A 128 -16.73 -1.67 20.57
N PRO A 129 -17.58 -2.27 19.72
CA PRO A 129 -17.28 -3.54 19.06
C PRO A 129 -16.10 -3.43 18.07
N GLY A 130 -15.61 -4.56 17.59
CA GLY A 130 -14.51 -4.57 16.62
C GLY A 130 -14.23 -5.93 16.01
N THR A 131 -13.15 -5.98 15.23
CA THR A 131 -12.74 -7.17 14.49
C THR A 131 -11.26 -7.41 14.69
N ILE A 132 -10.86 -8.65 15.00
CA ILE A 132 -9.45 -9.06 14.98
C ILE A 132 -9.10 -9.49 13.55
N TRP A 133 -8.06 -8.88 12.99
CA TRP A 133 -7.51 -9.16 11.66
C TRP A 133 -6.20 -9.94 11.78
N TYR A 134 -6.09 -11.02 11.01
CA TYR A 134 -5.04 -12.03 11.17
C TYR A 134 -3.81 -11.64 10.34
N VAL A 135 -3.36 -10.40 10.53
CA VAL A 135 -2.33 -9.74 9.72
C VAL A 135 -0.95 -10.38 9.81
N ASN A 136 -0.70 -11.16 10.87
CA ASN A 136 0.57 -11.85 11.14
C ASN A 136 0.72 -13.18 10.40
N GLN A 137 -0.30 -13.63 9.66
CA GLN A 137 -0.17 -14.80 8.79
C GLN A 137 0.90 -14.55 7.72
N THR A 138 1.52 -15.63 7.26
CA THR A 138 2.58 -15.59 6.23
C THR A 138 2.31 -16.53 5.06
N GLY A 139 1.29 -17.38 5.12
CA GLY A 139 1.07 -18.43 4.15
C GLY A 139 -0.36 -18.95 4.13
N HIS A 140 -0.64 -19.83 3.16
CA HIS A 140 -1.80 -20.71 3.22
C HIS A 140 -1.57 -21.82 4.23
N GLU A 141 -2.65 -22.36 4.79
CA GLU A 141 -2.56 -23.56 5.65
C GLU A 141 -2.15 -24.79 4.82
N THR A 142 -2.64 -24.89 3.59
CA THR A 142 -2.21 -25.90 2.62
C THR A 142 -2.27 -25.29 1.24
N GLU A 143 -1.11 -24.96 0.68
CA GLU A 143 -0.96 -24.52 -0.71
C GLU A 143 -1.04 -25.74 -1.64
N VAL A 144 -1.79 -25.61 -2.73
CA VAL A 144 -1.97 -26.70 -3.70
C VAL A 144 -1.66 -26.32 -5.14
N MET A 145 -1.68 -25.02 -5.47
CA MET A 145 -1.39 -24.50 -6.80
C MET A 145 -0.73 -23.13 -6.69
N ARG A 146 0.18 -22.83 -7.62
CA ARG A 146 0.83 -21.54 -7.75
C ARG A 146 1.08 -21.25 -9.23
N THR A 147 1.01 -19.99 -9.63
CA THR A 147 1.33 -19.56 -10.99
C THR A 147 1.91 -18.14 -11.02
N ASP A 148 2.85 -17.90 -11.92
CA ASP A 148 3.27 -16.59 -12.43
C ASP A 148 2.94 -16.45 -13.93
N THR A 149 2.12 -17.34 -14.48
CA THR A 149 1.63 -17.23 -15.85
C THR A 149 0.54 -16.19 -15.92
N TYR A 150 0.78 -15.14 -16.69
CA TYR A 150 -0.15 -14.04 -16.87
C TYR A 150 -1.08 -14.26 -18.07
N GLY A 151 -2.32 -13.77 -17.95
CA GLY A 151 -3.24 -13.62 -19.07
C GLY A 151 -2.70 -12.60 -20.08
N ASN A 152 -3.12 -12.70 -21.34
CA ASN A 152 -2.67 -11.87 -22.45
C ASN A 152 -3.83 -11.18 -23.21
N ALA A 153 -5.02 -11.14 -22.62
CA ALA A 153 -6.13 -10.37 -23.19
C ALA A 153 -5.84 -8.86 -23.12
N ALA A 154 -6.53 -8.07 -23.94
CA ALA A 154 -6.29 -6.62 -24.05
C ALA A 154 -6.39 -5.88 -22.69
N ASP A 155 -7.29 -6.34 -21.82
CA ASP A 155 -7.51 -5.75 -20.49
C ASP A 155 -6.71 -6.45 -19.38
N ASP A 156 -5.79 -7.36 -19.71
CA ASP A 156 -4.96 -8.03 -18.72
C ASP A 156 -3.73 -7.19 -18.37
N ASN A 157 -3.33 -7.22 -17.10
CA ASN A 157 -2.07 -6.65 -16.62
C ASN A 157 -1.92 -5.14 -16.83
N THR A 158 -3.02 -4.39 -16.72
CA THR A 158 -3.07 -2.94 -16.93
C THR A 158 -2.72 -2.15 -15.68
N VAL A 159 -2.26 -0.91 -15.86
CA VAL A 159 -2.13 0.08 -14.77
C VAL A 159 -2.90 1.32 -15.18
N VAL A 160 -3.84 1.76 -14.35
CA VAL A 160 -4.67 2.94 -14.62
C VAL A 160 -4.72 3.86 -13.40
N LEU A 161 -4.83 5.16 -13.63
CA LEU A 161 -5.14 6.12 -12.58
C LEU A 161 -6.64 6.41 -12.61
N ILE A 162 -7.36 6.06 -11.56
CA ILE A 162 -8.81 6.28 -11.47
C ILE A 162 -9.20 6.60 -10.03
N ASN A 163 -10.07 7.61 -9.85
CA ASN A 163 -10.62 7.99 -8.55
C ASN A 163 -9.56 8.20 -7.45
N GLY A 164 -8.45 8.89 -7.76
CA GLY A 164 -7.41 9.13 -6.77
C GLY A 164 -6.50 7.93 -6.49
N SER A 165 -6.62 6.84 -7.24
CA SER A 165 -5.85 5.62 -7.01
C SER A 165 -5.11 5.16 -8.26
N VAL A 166 -3.86 4.74 -8.08
CA VAL A 166 -3.15 3.89 -9.05
C VAL A 166 -3.69 2.48 -8.86
N VAL A 167 -4.41 1.98 -9.86
CA VAL A 167 -5.00 0.64 -9.89
C VAL A 167 -4.16 -0.23 -10.78
N MET A 168 -3.49 -1.21 -10.18
CA MET A 168 -2.67 -2.19 -10.89
C MET A 168 -3.46 -3.50 -11.00
N LYS A 169 -3.90 -3.81 -12.22
CA LYS A 169 -4.58 -5.06 -12.53
C LYS A 169 -3.56 -6.13 -12.91
N ARG A 170 -3.80 -7.37 -12.51
CA ARG A 170 -3.09 -8.57 -12.99
C ARG A 170 -4.04 -9.72 -13.20
N THR A 171 -3.80 -10.49 -14.25
CA THR A 171 -4.58 -11.69 -14.54
C THR A 171 -3.65 -12.89 -14.50
N TYR A 172 -3.95 -13.86 -13.65
CA TYR A 172 -3.19 -15.10 -13.50
C TYR A 172 -3.98 -16.26 -14.06
N ILE A 173 -3.30 -17.11 -14.81
CA ILE A 173 -3.85 -18.35 -15.36
C ILE A 173 -3.11 -19.53 -14.74
N PHE A 174 -3.83 -20.38 -14.03
CA PHE A 174 -3.27 -21.61 -13.47
C PHE A 174 -3.31 -22.73 -14.51
N ALA A 175 -2.37 -23.67 -14.42
CA ALA A 175 -2.39 -24.88 -15.25
C ALA A 175 -3.69 -25.70 -15.00
N PRO A 176 -4.19 -26.45 -16.00
CA PRO A 176 -5.32 -27.33 -15.84
C PRO A 176 -5.10 -28.34 -14.71
N VAL A 177 -6.10 -28.56 -13.86
CA VAL A 177 -5.99 -29.57 -12.81
C VAL A 177 -6.08 -30.97 -13.41
N THR A 178 -5.22 -31.88 -12.96
CA THR A 178 -5.24 -33.30 -13.40
C THR A 178 -6.19 -34.16 -12.58
N GLN A 179 -6.60 -33.68 -11.41
CA GLN A 179 -7.56 -34.31 -10.51
C GLN A 179 -8.46 -33.24 -9.90
N GLN A 180 -9.63 -33.63 -9.41
CA GLN A 180 -10.55 -32.69 -8.76
C GLN A 180 -9.88 -32.01 -7.56
N ARG A 181 -10.01 -30.67 -7.47
CA ARG A 181 -9.48 -29.86 -6.36
C ARG A 181 -10.51 -28.85 -5.91
N THR A 182 -10.70 -28.71 -4.61
CA THR A 182 -11.56 -27.65 -4.03
C THR A 182 -10.69 -26.57 -3.40
N ILE A 183 -10.59 -25.44 -4.09
CA ILE A 183 -9.85 -24.27 -3.64
C ILE A 183 -10.66 -23.53 -2.59
N ARG A 184 -10.05 -23.18 -1.46
CA ARG A 184 -10.65 -22.46 -0.34
C ARG A 184 -9.86 -21.24 0.10
N GLU A 185 -8.63 -21.08 -0.39
CA GLU A 185 -7.80 -19.92 -0.08
C GLU A 185 -7.15 -19.40 -1.36
N ILE A 186 -6.98 -18.08 -1.42
CA ILE A 186 -6.24 -17.40 -2.48
C ILE A 186 -5.25 -16.44 -1.84
N GLY A 187 -4.07 -16.30 -2.43
CA GLY A 187 -3.07 -15.35 -1.98
C GLY A 187 -2.11 -14.93 -3.08
N TRP A 188 -1.27 -13.96 -2.74
CA TRP A 188 -0.30 -13.35 -3.66
C TRP A 188 1.07 -13.40 -3.03
N ALA A 189 2.11 -13.63 -3.82
CA ALA A 189 3.47 -13.77 -3.31
C ALA A 189 4.48 -13.09 -4.24
N LEU A 190 5.65 -12.78 -3.69
CA LEU A 190 6.76 -12.18 -4.43
C LEU A 190 7.55 -13.23 -5.22
N TYR A 191 7.82 -14.38 -4.61
CA TYR A 191 8.58 -15.50 -5.19
C TYR A 191 7.86 -16.82 -4.98
N SER A 192 8.35 -17.90 -5.61
CA SER A 192 7.77 -19.25 -5.53
C SER A 192 7.74 -19.85 -4.12
N ASP A 193 8.61 -19.38 -3.23
CA ASP A 193 8.80 -19.84 -1.86
C ASP A 193 8.57 -18.73 -0.82
N SER A 194 8.17 -17.54 -1.26
CA SER A 194 7.99 -16.42 -0.34
C SER A 194 6.70 -16.57 0.46
N ALA A 195 6.69 -15.93 1.63
CA ALA A 195 5.45 -15.62 2.33
C ALA A 195 4.50 -14.79 1.44
N LEU A 196 3.24 -14.75 1.84
CA LEU A 196 2.17 -14.09 1.10
C LEU A 196 2.14 -12.59 1.40
N PHE A 197 2.00 -11.80 0.34
CA PHE A 197 1.67 -10.38 0.40
C PHE A 197 0.26 -10.14 0.91
N GLY A 198 -0.69 -10.93 0.40
CA GLY A 198 -2.09 -10.89 0.82
C GLY A 198 -2.74 -12.25 0.72
N ARG A 199 -3.81 -12.45 1.49
CA ARG A 199 -4.56 -13.71 1.58
C ARG A 199 -6.05 -13.47 1.82
N ASP A 200 -6.86 -14.38 1.30
CA ASP A 200 -8.28 -14.47 1.64
C ASP A 200 -8.73 -15.93 1.68
N VAL A 201 -9.79 -16.19 2.46
CA VAL A 201 -10.51 -17.47 2.49
C VAL A 201 -11.81 -17.31 1.71
N LEU A 202 -12.05 -18.20 0.76
CA LEU A 202 -13.24 -18.22 -0.06
C LEU A 202 -14.46 -18.58 0.79
N ALA A 203 -15.57 -17.88 0.59
CA ALA A 203 -16.80 -18.13 1.33
C ALA A 203 -17.44 -19.46 0.91
N GLY A 204 -18.23 -20.05 1.81
CA GLY A 204 -18.96 -21.29 1.55
C GLY A 204 -18.00 -22.48 1.36
N ALA A 205 -18.30 -23.34 0.38
CA ALA A 205 -17.52 -24.56 0.13
C ALA A 205 -16.19 -24.32 -0.63
N GLY A 206 -15.93 -23.10 -1.09
CA GLY A 206 -14.83 -22.78 -1.99
C GLY A 206 -15.22 -22.90 -3.47
N VAL A 207 -14.21 -23.11 -4.33
CA VAL A 207 -14.36 -23.31 -5.78
C VAL A 207 -13.80 -24.68 -6.14
N THR A 208 -14.63 -25.55 -6.70
CA THR A 208 -14.19 -26.88 -7.14
C THR A 208 -13.84 -26.85 -8.62
N LEU A 209 -12.62 -27.29 -8.93
CA LEU A 209 -12.11 -27.53 -10.27
C LEU A 209 -12.15 -29.02 -10.54
N VAL A 210 -12.74 -29.45 -11.66
CA VAL A 210 -12.67 -30.84 -12.13
C VAL A 210 -11.52 -31.01 -13.15
N THR A 211 -11.14 -32.26 -13.44
CA THR A 211 -10.03 -32.55 -14.35
C THR A 211 -10.17 -31.80 -15.69
N GLY A 212 -9.09 -31.12 -16.08
CA GLY A 212 -9.02 -30.29 -17.29
C GLY A 212 -9.43 -28.83 -17.09
N GLN A 213 -10.08 -28.46 -15.99
CA GLN A 213 -10.42 -27.06 -15.71
C GLN A 213 -9.21 -26.27 -15.19
N GLN A 214 -9.21 -24.97 -15.48
CA GLN A 214 -8.23 -24.01 -15.00
C GLN A 214 -8.86 -23.01 -14.04
N LEU A 215 -8.08 -22.55 -13.06
CA LEU A 215 -8.40 -21.38 -12.28
C LEU A 215 -7.84 -20.15 -12.99
N LYS A 216 -8.66 -19.12 -13.17
CA LYS A 216 -8.22 -17.78 -13.55
C LYS A 216 -8.49 -16.83 -12.39
N VAL A 217 -7.51 -16.00 -12.07
CA VAL A 217 -7.62 -15.03 -10.99
C VAL A 217 -7.29 -13.66 -11.53
N MET A 218 -8.21 -12.71 -11.39
CA MET A 218 -7.96 -11.30 -11.66
C MET A 218 -7.76 -10.58 -10.34
N LEU A 219 -6.69 -9.82 -10.23
CA LEU A 219 -6.27 -9.08 -9.06
C LEU A 219 -6.25 -7.60 -9.40
N GLU A 220 -6.72 -6.77 -8.49
CA GLU A 220 -6.50 -5.33 -8.52
C GLU A 220 -5.88 -4.90 -7.19
N LEU A 221 -4.69 -4.32 -7.29
CA LEU A 221 -4.02 -3.60 -6.21
C LEU A 221 -4.30 -2.11 -6.39
N ASP A 222 -5.12 -1.56 -5.52
CA ASP A 222 -5.49 -0.16 -5.49
C ASP A 222 -4.58 0.58 -4.52
N ILE A 223 -3.94 1.65 -4.99
CA ILE A 223 -3.04 2.47 -4.19
C ILE A 223 -3.50 3.90 -4.27
N ALA A 224 -4.11 4.36 -3.18
CA ALA A 224 -4.55 5.75 -3.08
C ALA A 224 -3.34 6.70 -3.08
N VAL A 225 -3.38 7.70 -3.93
CA VAL A 225 -2.37 8.77 -4.05
C VAL A 225 -3.08 10.10 -3.91
N SER A 226 -2.60 10.93 -2.98
CA SER A 226 -3.17 12.25 -2.69
C SER A 226 -2.06 13.19 -2.21
N PRO A 227 -2.09 14.49 -2.54
CA PRO A 227 -3.16 15.20 -3.26
C PRO A 227 -3.01 15.16 -4.79
N LEU A 228 -4.10 14.96 -5.54
CA LEU A 228 -4.10 15.01 -7.03
C LEU A 228 -4.49 16.38 -7.61
N ALA A 229 -5.04 17.24 -6.77
CA ALA A 229 -5.24 18.66 -7.04
C ALA A 229 -4.35 19.46 -6.08
N PRO A 230 -4.07 20.75 -6.34
CA PRO A 230 -3.37 21.58 -5.37
C PRO A 230 -4.14 21.62 -4.05
N GLU A 231 -3.55 21.06 -3.01
CA GLU A 231 -4.06 21.14 -1.64
C GLU A 231 -3.07 21.92 -0.78
N PRO A 232 -3.52 22.62 0.29
CA PRO A 232 -2.60 23.16 1.28
C PRO A 232 -1.65 22.03 1.69
N ALA A 233 -0.35 22.25 1.55
CA ALA A 233 0.62 21.30 2.06
C ALA A 233 0.35 21.22 3.58
N GLY A 234 -0.23 20.10 4.03
CA GLY A 234 -0.73 19.81 5.39
C GLY A 234 0.29 20.00 6.53
N PRO A 235 0.46 19.08 7.49
CA PRO A 235 1.44 19.26 8.58
C PRO A 235 2.92 19.20 8.10
N PHE A 236 3.17 19.38 6.81
CA PHE A 236 4.46 19.21 6.12
C PHE A 236 5.42 20.40 6.30
N TRP A 237 4.98 21.47 6.97
CA TRP A 237 5.80 22.66 7.20
C TRP A 237 6.27 22.76 8.64
N GLN A 238 7.52 23.17 8.84
CA GLN A 238 7.88 23.88 10.07
C GLN A 238 7.04 25.15 10.20
N ALA A 239 6.89 25.67 11.42
CA ALA A 239 6.20 26.94 11.65
C ALA A 239 6.81 28.06 10.77
N GLY A 240 5.97 28.69 9.92
CA GLY A 240 6.34 29.89 9.18
C GLY A 240 6.39 29.77 7.65
N ILE A 241 6.20 28.58 7.07
CA ILE A 241 6.05 28.43 5.61
C ILE A 241 4.67 27.85 5.30
N SER A 242 3.98 28.43 4.32
CA SER A 242 2.72 27.97 3.77
C SER A 242 2.86 27.72 2.27
N GLY A 243 1.98 26.92 1.68
CA GLY A 243 2.06 26.57 0.28
C GLY A 243 1.11 25.45 -0.13
N GLN A 244 1.23 25.03 -1.39
CA GLN A 244 0.44 23.97 -1.99
C GLN A 244 1.29 22.78 -2.38
N ALA A 245 0.73 21.57 -2.27
CA ALA A 245 1.34 20.34 -2.78
C ALA A 245 0.40 19.66 -3.79
N GLN A 246 0.99 19.02 -4.79
CA GLN A 246 0.25 18.24 -5.79
C GLN A 246 1.13 17.11 -6.35
N PHE A 247 0.55 15.92 -6.48
CA PHE A 247 1.09 14.87 -7.33
C PHE A 247 0.78 15.14 -8.79
N GLU A 248 1.81 15.04 -9.63
CA GLU A 248 1.79 15.27 -11.05
C GLU A 248 2.48 14.09 -11.76
N ASN A 249 2.38 14.03 -13.09
CA ASN A 249 3.18 13.08 -13.89
C ASN A 249 3.01 11.58 -13.54
N LEU A 250 1.85 11.19 -13.01
CA LEU A 250 1.56 9.81 -12.56
C LEU A 250 1.30 8.79 -13.69
N ASN A 251 1.55 9.16 -14.95
CA ASN A 251 1.30 8.28 -16.11
C ASN A 251 2.18 7.03 -16.10
N TRP A 252 3.24 7.04 -15.30
CA TRP A 252 4.13 5.91 -15.04
C TRP A 252 3.98 5.40 -13.61
N GLY A 253 2.75 5.39 -13.06
CA GLY A 253 2.47 5.11 -11.64
C GLY A 253 3.08 3.83 -11.06
N HIS A 254 3.45 2.85 -11.88
CA HIS A 254 4.19 1.66 -11.45
C HIS A 254 5.65 1.94 -11.02
N ARG A 255 6.21 3.10 -11.37
CA ARG A 255 7.58 3.52 -11.02
C ARG A 255 7.65 4.37 -9.76
N PHE A 256 6.51 4.86 -9.27
CA PHE A 256 6.42 5.44 -7.94
C PHE A 256 6.28 4.30 -6.93
N HIS A 257 7.36 3.96 -6.22
CA HIS A 257 7.32 2.94 -5.18
C HIS A 257 8.33 3.26 -4.07
N PRO A 258 8.07 2.85 -2.81
CA PRO A 258 8.97 3.14 -1.70
C PRO A 258 10.28 2.31 -1.73
N SER A 259 10.38 1.29 -2.60
CA SER A 259 11.57 0.43 -2.68
C SER A 259 12.76 1.11 -3.35
N GLY A 260 13.97 0.76 -2.90
CA GLY A 260 15.25 1.27 -3.43
C GLY A 260 16.04 0.25 -4.23
N THR A 261 15.40 -0.85 -4.63
CA THR A 261 16.08 -2.08 -5.09
C THR A 261 16.49 -2.04 -6.56
N TYR A 262 16.10 -0.98 -7.27
CA TYR A 262 16.67 -0.60 -8.54
C TYR A 262 17.16 0.83 -8.41
N ASN A 263 18.31 1.15 -9.01
CA ASN A 263 19.02 2.44 -8.99
C ASN A 263 18.21 3.67 -9.49
N TYR A 264 16.89 3.57 -9.55
CA TYR A 264 15.98 4.70 -9.65
C TYR A 264 15.86 5.29 -8.26
N TYR A 265 16.86 6.09 -7.91
CA TYR A 265 16.75 6.97 -6.77
C TYR A 265 15.57 7.93 -6.94
N ILE A 266 15.00 8.36 -5.82
CA ILE A 266 13.96 9.39 -5.75
C ILE A 266 14.69 10.72 -5.55
N PRO A 267 15.24 11.37 -6.59
CA PRO A 267 15.93 12.63 -6.39
C PRO A 267 14.95 13.66 -5.85
N VAL A 268 15.51 14.55 -5.04
CA VAL A 268 14.82 15.74 -4.59
C VAL A 268 15.31 16.89 -5.45
N PHE A 269 14.41 17.79 -5.83
CA PHE A 269 14.76 18.95 -6.65
C PHE A 269 14.38 20.27 -6.01
N LEU A 270 15.11 21.32 -6.38
CA LEU A 270 14.75 22.72 -6.24
C LEU A 270 14.62 23.34 -7.64
N SER A 271 13.67 24.25 -7.81
CA SER A 271 13.47 25.00 -9.06
C SER A 271 13.08 26.46 -8.75
N ASP A 272 13.48 27.36 -9.64
CA ASP A 272 13.05 28.77 -9.69
C ASP A 272 11.75 28.97 -10.48
N SER A 273 11.17 27.91 -11.04
CA SER A 273 9.90 27.91 -11.79
C SER A 273 8.72 27.48 -10.91
N GLN A 274 7.53 27.97 -11.26
CA GLN A 274 6.23 27.51 -10.72
C GLN A 274 5.36 26.85 -11.79
N ASP A 275 5.91 26.58 -12.98
CA ASP A 275 5.16 25.92 -14.04
C ASP A 275 4.72 24.52 -13.57
N ALA A 276 3.49 24.15 -13.93
CA ALA A 276 3.02 22.78 -13.75
C ALA A 276 3.80 21.85 -14.69
N PHE A 277 4.02 20.60 -14.26
CA PHE A 277 4.68 19.58 -15.07
C PHE A 277 3.68 19.02 -16.09
N LYS A 278 2.85 18.07 -15.65
CA LYS A 278 1.77 17.47 -16.45
C LYS A 278 0.68 16.96 -15.52
N GLN A 279 -0.57 17.12 -15.95
CA GLN A 279 -1.71 16.63 -15.17
C GLN A 279 -1.67 15.10 -15.03
N PRO A 280 -1.99 14.55 -13.84
CA PRO A 280 -2.10 13.12 -13.65
C PRO A 280 -3.11 12.47 -14.61
N GLY A 281 -2.70 11.43 -15.32
CA GLY A 281 -3.61 10.56 -16.09
C GLY A 281 -4.09 11.08 -17.44
N LEU A 282 -3.62 12.23 -17.92
CA LEU A 282 -4.24 12.93 -19.06
C LEU A 282 -3.37 13.07 -20.33
N GLU A 283 -2.08 12.76 -20.27
CA GLU A 283 -1.15 13.09 -21.37
C GLU A 283 -0.17 11.96 -21.72
N ALA A 284 0.07 11.74 -23.01
CA ALA A 284 1.19 10.91 -23.45
C ALA A 284 2.52 11.60 -23.08
N GLN A 285 3.50 10.81 -22.61
CA GLN A 285 4.84 11.26 -22.18
C GLN A 285 4.84 12.06 -20.87
N ALA A 286 5.96 11.99 -20.15
CA ALA A 286 6.11 12.63 -18.86
C ALA A 286 6.60 14.09 -19.00
N GLY A 287 6.15 14.96 -18.10
CA GLY A 287 6.54 16.38 -18.07
C GLY A 287 7.98 16.54 -17.59
N ALA A 288 8.66 17.58 -18.07
CA ALA A 288 10.00 17.95 -17.61
C ALA A 288 9.94 19.17 -16.67
N LEU A 289 10.94 19.31 -15.80
CA LEU A 289 11.14 20.55 -15.06
C LEU A 289 11.50 21.68 -16.04
N THR A 290 10.89 22.85 -15.87
CA THR A 290 11.34 24.10 -16.50
C THR A 290 12.18 24.92 -15.50
N GLY A 291 12.78 25.99 -16.02
CA GLY A 291 13.61 26.89 -15.21
C GLY A 291 14.99 26.31 -14.88
N THR A 292 15.68 26.98 -13.97
CA THR A 292 16.95 26.51 -13.43
C THR A 292 16.66 25.50 -12.33
N THR A 293 17.26 24.32 -12.42
CA THR A 293 16.95 23.20 -11.52
C THR A 293 18.21 22.66 -10.87
N LYS A 294 18.09 22.28 -9.60
CA LYS A 294 19.11 21.49 -8.91
C LYS A 294 18.47 20.23 -8.37
N THR A 295 19.08 19.09 -8.64
CA THR A 295 18.71 17.81 -8.04
C THR A 295 19.77 17.35 -7.06
N VAL A 296 19.33 16.71 -5.98
CA VAL A 296 20.19 16.02 -5.01
C VAL A 296 19.65 14.63 -4.76
N GLU A 297 20.56 13.71 -4.49
CA GLU A 297 20.24 12.37 -4.01
C GLU A 297 19.91 12.42 -2.52
N PRO A 298 18.68 12.05 -2.09
CA PRO A 298 18.39 11.98 -0.67
C PRO A 298 19.04 10.77 -0.01
N VAL A 299 19.43 10.92 1.25
CA VAL A 299 19.81 9.81 2.11
C VAL A 299 18.55 9.16 2.67
N ARG A 300 18.31 7.90 2.33
CA ARG A 300 17.21 7.09 2.87
C ARG A 300 17.57 6.51 4.24
N ALA A 301 16.75 6.77 5.25
CA ALA A 301 16.88 6.13 6.56
C ALA A 301 16.65 4.61 6.48
N ALA A 302 17.29 3.85 7.37
CA ALA A 302 17.09 2.41 7.44
C ALA A 302 15.63 2.07 7.76
N TYR A 303 15.10 1.05 7.07
CA TYR A 303 13.75 0.59 7.33
C TYR A 303 13.65 -0.08 8.70
N VAL A 304 12.62 0.24 9.46
CA VAL A 304 12.25 -0.49 10.67
C VAL A 304 11.03 -1.34 10.37
N SER A 305 11.12 -2.66 10.52
CA SER A 305 10.01 -3.58 10.26
C SER A 305 8.76 -3.20 11.07
N GLY A 306 7.60 -3.19 10.41
CA GLY A 306 6.32 -2.78 10.99
C GLY A 306 6.13 -1.28 11.17
N SER A 307 7.10 -0.44 10.78
CA SER A 307 6.90 1.02 10.72
C SER A 307 6.06 1.43 9.51
N PHE A 308 6.13 0.65 8.43
CA PHE A 308 5.46 0.92 7.15
C PHE A 308 5.69 2.35 6.64
N GLN A 309 6.90 2.87 6.87
CA GLN A 309 7.31 4.18 6.41
C GLN A 309 8.81 4.24 6.14
N TYR A 310 9.21 5.16 5.27
CA TYR A 310 10.57 5.61 5.08
C TYR A 310 10.67 7.12 5.28
N THR A 311 11.83 7.56 5.75
CA THR A 311 12.24 8.95 5.71
C THR A 311 13.42 9.09 4.76
N TYR A 312 13.31 10.03 3.83
CA TYR A 312 14.35 10.45 2.90
C TYR A 312 14.79 11.86 3.30
N ARG A 313 16.09 12.08 3.45
CA ARG A 313 16.66 13.39 3.77
C ARG A 313 17.51 13.88 2.61
N ALA A 314 17.10 14.97 1.97
CA ALA A 314 17.92 15.71 1.02
C ALA A 314 18.49 16.97 1.68
N SER A 315 19.77 17.23 1.47
CA SER A 315 20.43 18.45 1.94
C SER A 315 21.05 19.17 0.75
N PHE A 316 20.68 20.43 0.57
CA PHE A 316 21.21 21.32 -0.45
C PHE A 316 22.23 22.26 0.20
N GLN A 317 23.46 22.27 -0.32
CA GLN A 317 24.51 23.16 0.16
C GLN A 317 24.45 24.52 -0.54
N LEU A 318 25.13 25.50 0.07
CA LEU A 318 25.12 26.92 -0.27
C LEU A 318 25.37 27.30 -1.72
N ASN A 319 25.94 26.43 -2.57
CA ASN A 319 26.18 26.71 -3.99
C ASN A 319 25.49 25.71 -4.93
N ASP A 320 24.66 24.83 -4.39
CA ASP A 320 23.92 23.84 -5.18
C ASP A 320 22.78 24.53 -5.95
N GLY A 321 23.07 24.95 -7.18
CA GLY A 321 22.08 25.43 -8.16
C GLY A 321 22.04 26.93 -8.42
N ASN A 322 22.74 27.75 -7.62
CA ASN A 322 22.79 29.21 -7.75
C ASN A 322 21.42 29.88 -8.01
N LEU A 323 20.36 29.35 -7.38
CA LEU A 323 19.00 29.87 -7.52
C LEU A 323 18.84 31.10 -6.62
N PRO A 324 18.50 32.29 -7.16
CA PRO A 324 18.28 33.48 -6.34
C PRO A 324 17.02 33.37 -5.47
N ALA A 325 16.04 32.57 -5.90
CA ALA A 325 14.84 32.27 -5.13
C ALA A 325 14.33 30.86 -5.47
N VAL A 326 14.03 30.05 -4.46
CA VAL A 326 13.39 28.74 -4.65
C VAL A 326 11.89 28.96 -4.68
N ARG A 327 11.28 28.65 -5.83
CA ARG A 327 9.83 28.81 -6.03
C ARG A 327 9.07 27.49 -6.06
N CYS A 328 9.79 26.39 -6.20
CA CYS A 328 9.24 25.05 -6.21
C CYS A 328 10.29 24.06 -5.73
N PHE A 329 9.83 23.02 -5.06
CA PHE A 329 10.64 21.85 -4.73
C PHE A 329 9.77 20.60 -4.65
N GLY A 330 10.41 19.44 -4.54
CA GLY A 330 9.69 18.19 -4.44
C GLY A 330 10.58 17.01 -4.79
N PHE A 331 9.97 15.92 -5.25
CA PHE A 331 10.71 14.74 -5.68
C PHE A 331 10.18 14.18 -6.99
N GLY A 332 10.98 13.35 -7.61
CA GLY A 332 10.59 12.62 -8.81
C GLY A 332 11.39 11.36 -8.97
N TRP A 333 11.66 11.00 -10.20
CA TRP A 333 12.48 9.85 -10.57
C TRP A 333 13.24 10.13 -11.86
N TRP A 334 14.31 9.39 -12.10
CA TRP A 334 15.07 9.46 -13.35
C TRP A 334 14.74 8.28 -14.25
N ASP A 335 14.55 8.52 -15.55
CA ASP A 335 14.74 7.49 -16.56
C ASP A 335 15.93 7.87 -17.43
N TYR A 336 16.98 7.06 -17.42
CA TYR A 336 18.23 7.35 -18.11
C TYR A 336 18.80 8.74 -17.77
N GLN A 337 18.54 9.74 -18.62
CA GLN A 337 19.04 11.11 -18.51
C GLN A 337 17.91 12.14 -18.40
N THR A 338 16.67 11.69 -18.20
CA THR A 338 15.51 12.57 -18.07
C THR A 338 14.94 12.47 -16.67
N PHE A 339 14.83 13.63 -16.02
CA PHE A 339 14.20 13.75 -14.72
C PHE A 339 12.69 13.97 -14.89
N TYR A 340 11.91 13.18 -14.17
CA TYR A 340 10.47 13.23 -14.16
C TYR A 340 9.97 13.55 -12.76
N PRO A 341 9.62 14.81 -12.48
CA PRO A 341 9.06 15.18 -11.19
C PRO A 341 7.70 14.51 -10.99
N ILE A 342 7.41 14.07 -9.75
CA ILE A 342 6.16 13.39 -9.38
C ILE A 342 5.41 14.18 -8.31
N LEU A 343 6.10 14.72 -7.31
CA LEU A 343 5.51 15.60 -6.30
C LEU A 343 6.03 17.01 -6.51
N ARG A 344 5.10 17.97 -6.56
CA ARG A 344 5.41 19.39 -6.61
C ARG A 344 4.92 20.06 -5.34
N ILE A 345 5.76 20.90 -4.75
CA ILE A 345 5.44 21.77 -3.61
C ILE A 345 5.80 23.20 -3.99
N ILE A 346 4.83 24.10 -3.85
CA ILE A 346 4.96 25.52 -4.16
C ILE A 346 4.69 26.32 -2.87
N PRO A 347 5.70 26.98 -2.29
CA PRO A 347 5.47 27.89 -1.16
C PRO A 347 4.69 29.13 -1.63
N ASP A 348 3.90 29.73 -0.74
CA ASP A 348 3.10 30.93 -1.01
C ASP A 348 3.99 32.15 -1.33
N ALA A 349 5.20 32.16 -0.78
CA ALA A 349 6.25 33.12 -1.10
C ALA A 349 7.53 32.39 -1.51
N PRO A 350 8.31 32.92 -2.47
CA PRO A 350 9.61 32.35 -2.80
C PRO A 350 10.51 32.28 -1.57
N LEU A 351 11.25 31.17 -1.41
CA LEU A 351 12.27 31.07 -0.39
C LEU A 351 13.51 31.81 -0.91
N GLU A 352 13.72 33.01 -0.40
CA GLU A 352 14.90 33.81 -0.71
C GLU A 352 16.13 33.22 -0.03
N LYS A 353 17.25 33.26 -0.76
CA LYS A 353 18.53 32.78 -0.28
C LYS A 353 19.35 33.95 0.22
N ASP A 354 19.80 33.89 1.47
CA ASP A 354 20.98 34.62 1.92
C ASP A 354 22.22 33.68 1.87
N SER A 355 23.42 34.23 2.02
CA SER A 355 24.68 33.54 1.71
C SER A 355 25.13 32.49 2.72
N ASP A 356 24.36 32.20 3.77
CA ASP A 356 24.88 31.47 4.95
C ASP A 356 24.05 30.23 5.35
N HIS A 357 22.88 29.99 4.75
CA HIS A 357 21.99 28.89 5.15
C HIS A 357 22.06 27.64 4.26
N SER A 358 21.81 26.47 4.86
CA SER A 358 21.57 25.20 4.16
C SER A 358 20.08 24.85 4.20
N LEU A 359 19.56 24.24 3.13
CA LEU A 359 18.19 23.73 3.08
C LEU A 359 18.20 22.22 3.23
N THR A 360 17.50 21.71 4.24
CA THR A 360 17.26 20.28 4.43
C THR A 360 15.78 19.98 4.24
N LEU A 361 15.49 19.00 3.39
CA LEU A 361 14.14 18.52 3.11
C LEU A 361 14.01 17.07 3.55
N ASP A 362 13.10 16.81 4.50
CA ASP A 362 12.75 15.47 4.96
C ASP A 362 11.42 15.05 4.33
N PHE A 363 11.45 14.01 3.51
CA PHE A 363 10.25 13.41 2.91
C PHE A 363 9.95 12.10 3.60
N MET A 364 8.71 11.96 4.07
CA MET A 364 8.22 10.69 4.58
C MET A 364 7.28 10.06 3.56
N ILE A 365 7.58 8.82 3.19
CA ILE A 365 6.65 7.98 2.43
C ILE A 365 6.17 6.90 3.38
N SER A 366 4.89 6.95 3.74
CA SER A 366 4.23 5.91 4.52
C SER A 366 3.27 5.12 3.63
N TRP A 367 3.05 3.87 4.00
CA TRP A 367 2.06 3.02 3.37
C TRP A 367 1.30 2.24 4.43
N GLY A 368 0.11 1.78 4.06
CA GLY A 368 -0.75 1.04 4.95
C GLY A 368 -1.67 0.13 4.16
N ARG A 369 -2.61 -0.47 4.88
CA ARG A 369 -3.69 -1.26 4.28
C ARG A 369 -5.03 -0.71 4.71
N VAL A 370 -6.02 -0.88 3.86
CA VAL A 370 -7.42 -0.58 4.21
C VAL A 370 -8.06 -1.82 4.82
N LEU A 371 -8.56 -1.67 6.04
CA LEU A 371 -9.37 -2.68 6.74
C LEU A 371 -10.79 -2.17 6.91
N ILE A 372 -11.77 -3.05 6.76
CA ILE A 372 -13.20 -2.71 6.84
C ILE A 372 -13.88 -3.77 7.68
N ASN A 373 -14.38 -3.37 8.85
CA ASN A 373 -15.13 -4.25 9.74
C ASN A 373 -16.39 -4.75 9.02
#